data_AF-A0A917RMT9-F1
#
_entry.id   AF-A0A917RMT9-F1
#
_cell.length_a   1.000
_cell.length_b   1.000
_cell.length_c   1.000
_cell.angle_alpha   90.00
_cell.angle_beta   90.00
_cell.angle_gamma   90.00
#
_symmetry.space_group_name_H-M   'P 1'
#
loop_
_entity.id
_entity.type
_entity.pdbx_description
1 polymer ?
#
loop_
_entity_poly.entity_id
_entity_poly.type
_entity_poly.pdbx_seq_one_letter_code
_entity_poly.pdbx_strand_id
1 'polypeptide(L)'
;MLSTLTTWIWTGSAFVVPSAMAKAAVHAMTMSLAVEWARHGIRLNAIAAGPIPTDYAWEMLNPTEKSSVGATQPDQIPMGRTGTVEELADLTIFLLSDACEYLTGQTIAMDGGQMLAGPGTFAGLTSMSEQDWARAREHSKAASEAAKAQRATL
;
A
#
# COMPACT_ATOMS: atom_id res chain seq x y z
N MET A 1 9.93 10.91 -16.38
CA MET A 1 10.43 11.37 -15.06
C MET A 1 9.76 10.58 -13.96
N LEU A 2 10.43 10.41 -12.81
CA LEU A 2 9.94 9.58 -11.71
C LEU A 2 10.18 10.25 -10.35
N SER A 3 9.16 10.28 -9.50
CA SER A 3 9.26 10.69 -8.10
C SER A 3 9.29 9.47 -7.17
N THR A 4 10.06 9.55 -6.09
CA THR A 4 10.03 8.54 -5.02
C THR A 4 9.18 9.06 -3.86
N LEU A 5 8.11 8.34 -3.55
CA LEU A 5 7.12 8.66 -2.52
C LEU A 5 7.02 7.54 -1.48
N THR A 6 6.09 7.69 -0.54
CA THR A 6 5.77 6.73 0.52
C THR A 6 4.27 6.49 0.53
N THR A 7 3.81 5.36 1.07
CA THR A 7 2.38 5.02 1.07
C THR A 7 1.53 5.90 2.00
N TRP A 8 2.12 6.58 2.98
CA TRP A 8 1.38 7.53 3.82
C TRP A 8 1.12 8.91 3.18
N ILE A 9 1.40 9.12 1.89
CA ILE A 9 0.95 10.33 1.18
C ILE A 9 -0.58 10.45 1.11
N TRP A 10 -1.29 9.33 1.17
CA TRP A 10 -2.75 9.29 1.07
C TRP A 10 -3.45 9.42 2.42
N THR A 11 -2.77 9.04 3.51
CA THR A 11 -3.38 8.90 4.84
C THR A 11 -2.74 9.81 5.89
N GLY A 12 -1.53 10.32 5.63
CA GLY A 12 -0.64 10.78 6.69
C GLY A 12 -0.12 9.62 7.55
N SER A 13 0.82 9.93 8.45
CA SER A 13 1.30 8.98 9.46
C SER A 13 1.91 9.73 10.64
N ALA A 14 1.56 9.31 11.85
CA ALA A 14 2.13 9.85 13.08
C ALA A 14 3.65 9.56 13.14
N PHE A 15 4.39 10.40 13.86
CA PHE A 15 5.85 10.27 14.06
C PHE A 15 6.74 10.48 12.82
N VAL A 16 6.16 10.58 11.61
CA VAL A 16 6.88 10.87 10.36
C VAL A 16 6.37 12.14 9.67
N VAL A 17 5.81 13.09 10.43
CA VAL A 17 5.12 14.30 9.92
C VAL A 17 5.95 15.10 8.90
N PRO A 18 7.25 15.42 9.12
CA PRO A 18 8.02 16.17 8.13
C PRO A 18 8.14 15.42 6.79
N SER A 19 8.35 14.10 6.86
CA SER A 19 8.42 13.24 5.68
C SER A 19 7.07 13.14 4.98
N ALA A 20 5.99 12.91 5.72
CA ALA A 20 4.64 12.83 5.18
C ALA A 20 4.26 14.14 4.45
N MET A 21 4.54 15.30 5.05
CA MET A 21 4.26 16.60 4.43
C MET A 21 5.08 16.80 3.15
N ALA A 22 6.39 16.54 3.19
CA ALA A 22 7.25 16.68 2.02
C ALA A 22 6.84 15.74 0.87
N LYS A 23 6.55 14.47 1.17
CA LYS A 23 6.12 13.49 0.16
C LYS A 23 4.74 13.81 -0.39
N ALA A 24 3.82 14.32 0.42
CA ALA A 24 2.52 14.79 -0.07
C ALA A 24 2.65 15.99 -1.02
N ALA A 25 3.57 16.92 -0.73
CA ALA A 25 3.86 18.03 -1.66
C ALA A 25 4.42 17.53 -3.00
N VAL A 26 5.36 16.57 -2.97
CA VAL A 26 5.90 15.95 -4.18
C VAL A 26 4.82 15.14 -4.93
N HIS A 27 3.87 14.53 -4.22
CA HIS A 27 2.72 13.84 -4.82
C HIS A 27 1.84 14.83 -5.61
N ALA A 28 1.49 15.96 -5.00
CA ALA A 28 0.74 17.01 -5.68
C ALA A 28 1.49 17.54 -6.92
N MET A 29 2.79 17.82 -6.78
CA MET A 29 3.64 18.24 -7.90
C MET A 29 3.68 17.21 -9.03
N THR A 30 3.75 15.92 -8.69
CA THR A 30 3.75 14.82 -9.67
C THR A 30 2.50 14.85 -10.55
N MET A 31 1.32 15.02 -9.93
CA MET A 31 0.06 15.09 -10.67
C MET A 31 -0.06 16.37 -11.50
N SER A 32 0.31 17.53 -10.93
CA SER A 32 0.23 18.82 -11.63
C SER A 32 1.13 18.86 -12.87
N LEU A 33 2.40 18.50 -12.71
CA LEU A 33 3.36 18.54 -13.82
C LEU A 33 3.09 17.45 -14.87
N ALA A 34 2.48 16.32 -14.49
CA ALA A 34 2.03 15.32 -15.44
C ALA A 34 1.01 15.89 -16.45
N VAL A 35 0.16 16.83 -16.03
CA VAL A 35 -0.80 17.50 -16.92
C VAL A 35 -0.13 18.65 -17.67
N GLU A 36 0.58 19.53 -16.96
CA GLU A 36 1.19 20.74 -17.55
C GLU A 36 2.24 20.39 -18.62
N TRP A 37 2.99 19.31 -18.42
CA TRP A 37 4.08 18.91 -19.32
C TRP A 37 3.71 17.82 -20.33
N ALA A 38 2.49 17.29 -20.29
CA ALA A 38 2.02 16.30 -21.28
C ALA A 38 2.14 16.82 -22.71
N ARG A 39 1.79 18.10 -22.95
CA ARG A 39 1.92 18.75 -24.27
C ARG A 39 3.36 18.83 -24.80
N HIS A 40 4.34 18.65 -23.92
CA HIS A 40 5.77 18.63 -24.24
C HIS A 40 6.31 17.20 -24.41
N GLY A 41 5.45 16.18 -24.39
CA GLY A 41 5.84 14.78 -24.45
C GLY A 41 6.51 14.28 -23.17
N ILE A 42 6.41 15.01 -22.06
CA ILE A 42 7.05 14.63 -20.79
C ILE A 42 6.01 13.92 -19.91
N ARG A 43 6.40 12.72 -19.45
CA ARG A 43 5.62 11.90 -18.52
C ARG A 43 6.19 11.99 -17.11
N LEU A 44 5.32 12.05 -16.11
CA LEU A 44 5.73 12.09 -14.71
C LEU A 44 4.86 11.14 -13.88
N ASN A 45 5.48 10.15 -13.26
CA ASN A 45 4.82 9.21 -12.36
C ASN A 45 5.60 9.12 -11.03
N ALA A 46 5.08 8.36 -10.09
CA ALA A 46 5.73 8.11 -8.81
C ALA A 46 5.59 6.65 -8.36
N ILE A 47 6.55 6.22 -7.53
CA ILE A 47 6.46 4.97 -6.77
C ILE A 47 6.31 5.32 -5.30
N ALA A 48 5.27 4.80 -4.65
CA ALA A 48 5.10 4.83 -3.20
C ALA A 48 5.54 3.47 -2.63
N ALA A 49 6.82 3.37 -2.26
CA ALA A 49 7.38 2.12 -1.76
C ALA A 49 6.98 1.86 -0.30
N GLY A 50 6.69 0.59 0.00
CA GLY A 50 6.68 0.07 1.36
C GLY A 50 8.10 -0.21 1.89
N PRO A 51 8.24 -1.04 2.92
CA PRO A 51 9.55 -1.36 3.48
C PRO A 51 10.40 -2.17 2.50
N ILE A 52 11.58 -1.63 2.19
CA ILE A 52 12.64 -2.25 1.39
C ILE A 52 13.93 -2.16 2.21
N PRO A 53 14.60 -3.28 2.52
CA PRO A 53 15.80 -3.24 3.32
C PRO A 53 16.94 -2.55 2.62
N THR A 54 17.41 -1.47 3.23
CA THR A 54 18.73 -0.87 2.94
C THR A 54 19.38 -0.56 4.28
N ASP A 55 20.71 -0.66 4.35
CA ASP A 55 21.47 -0.46 5.59
C ASP A 55 21.08 0.86 6.29
N TYR A 56 20.96 1.93 5.50
CA TYR A 56 20.58 3.26 5.99
C TYR A 56 19.11 3.36 6.46
N ALA A 57 18.16 2.76 5.74
CA ALA A 57 16.74 2.87 6.09
C ALA A 57 16.40 2.13 7.39
N TRP A 58 17.05 0.99 7.65
CA TRP A 58 16.83 0.23 8.87
C TRP A 58 17.38 0.91 10.11
N GLU A 59 18.56 1.54 10.03
CA GLU A 59 19.12 2.33 11.14
C GLU A 59 18.25 3.54 11.51
N MET A 60 17.65 4.21 10.50
CA MET A 60 16.80 5.38 10.73
C MET A 60 15.39 5.04 11.19
N LEU A 61 14.81 3.93 10.70
CA LEU A 61 13.45 3.50 11.05
C LEU A 61 13.40 2.71 12.36
N ASN A 62 14.48 2.01 12.73
CA ASN A 62 14.59 1.22 13.95
C ASN A 62 15.82 1.61 14.78
N PRO A 63 15.92 2.87 15.25
CA PRO A 63 17.10 3.35 15.99
C PRO A 63 17.33 2.64 17.34
N THR A 64 16.34 1.90 17.84
CA THR A 64 16.40 1.11 19.07
C THR A 64 15.69 -0.25 18.90
N GLU A 65 16.01 -1.23 19.74
CA GLU A 65 15.27 -2.51 19.76
C GLU A 65 13.77 -2.32 20.02
N LYS A 66 13.37 -1.27 20.75
CA LYS A 66 11.95 -0.95 21.02
C LYS A 66 11.23 -0.26 19.87
N SER A 67 11.96 0.34 18.92
CA SER A 67 11.37 0.93 17.70
C SER A 67 11.07 -0.10 16.62
N SER A 68 11.49 -1.36 16.79
CA SER A 68 11.11 -2.48 15.92
C SER A 68 9.61 -2.77 15.91
N VAL A 69 8.83 -2.18 16.83
CA VAL A 69 7.37 -2.26 16.85
C VAL A 69 6.78 -1.34 15.77
N GLY A 70 6.43 -1.91 14.61
CA GLY A 70 5.74 -1.12 13.57
C GLY A 70 5.85 -1.66 12.15
N ALA A 71 5.38 -0.82 11.21
CA ALA A 71 5.12 -1.07 9.77
C ALA A 71 6.35 -1.47 8.92
N THR A 72 7.42 -1.96 9.51
CA THR A 72 8.61 -2.46 8.81
C THR A 72 8.77 -3.97 8.96
N GLN A 73 7.96 -4.63 9.80
CA GLN A 73 8.05 -6.06 9.98
C GLN A 73 7.33 -6.85 8.86
N PRO A 74 7.94 -7.94 8.34
CA PRO A 74 7.37 -8.79 7.30
C PRO A 74 5.98 -9.37 7.60
N ASP A 75 5.69 -9.70 8.86
CA ASP A 75 4.44 -10.31 9.32
C ASP A 75 3.25 -9.33 9.26
N GLN A 76 3.53 -8.03 9.21
CA GLN A 76 2.53 -6.96 9.04
C GLN A 76 2.27 -6.63 7.57
N ILE A 77 2.94 -7.32 6.64
CA ILE A 77 2.78 -7.15 5.19
C ILE A 77 1.98 -8.35 4.68
N PRO A 78 0.87 -8.17 3.93
CA PRO A 78 0.07 -9.29 3.43
C PRO A 78 0.85 -10.32 2.60
N MET A 79 1.89 -9.90 1.87
CA MET A 79 2.79 -10.80 1.15
C MET A 79 3.79 -11.55 2.05
N GLY A 80 3.83 -11.27 3.35
CA GLY A 80 4.69 -11.94 4.34
C GLY A 80 6.17 -11.65 4.22
N ARG A 81 6.56 -10.64 3.43
CA ARG A 81 7.97 -10.24 3.20
C ARG A 81 8.07 -8.75 2.85
N THR A 82 9.25 -8.19 3.05
CA THR A 82 9.61 -6.87 2.51
C THR A 82 9.87 -6.93 1.00
N GLY A 83 9.79 -5.78 0.33
CA GLY A 83 10.24 -5.64 -1.05
C GLY A 83 11.76 -5.71 -1.16
N THR A 84 12.25 -5.95 -2.37
CA THR A 84 13.69 -5.96 -2.70
C THR A 84 14.08 -4.73 -3.52
N VAL A 85 15.38 -4.44 -3.58
CA VAL A 85 15.90 -3.34 -4.41
C VAL A 85 15.72 -3.67 -5.90
N GLU A 86 15.83 -4.94 -6.26
CA GLU A 86 15.63 -5.46 -7.61
C GLU A 86 14.18 -5.23 -8.07
N GLU A 87 13.19 -5.52 -7.23
CA GLU A 87 11.78 -5.25 -7.55
C GLU A 87 11.50 -3.75 -7.70
N LEU A 88 12.14 -2.90 -6.89
CA LEU A 88 12.06 -1.45 -7.06
C LEU A 88 12.66 -1.00 -8.39
N ALA A 89 13.80 -1.60 -8.77
CA ALA A 89 14.48 -1.32 -10.02
C ALA A 89 13.62 -1.75 -11.22
N ASP A 90 12.99 -2.94 -11.17
CA ASP A 90 12.11 -3.43 -12.23
C ASP A 90 10.92 -2.49 -12.45
N LEU A 91 10.24 -2.06 -11.38
CA LEU A 91 9.14 -1.10 -11.50
C LEU A 91 9.61 0.27 -12.01
N THR A 92 10.79 0.71 -11.55
CA THR A 92 11.41 1.96 -12.01
C THR A 92 11.70 1.90 -13.52
N ILE A 93 12.30 0.80 -13.98
CA ILE A 93 12.61 0.56 -15.40
C ILE A 93 11.31 0.58 -16.21
N PHE A 94 10.27 -0.14 -15.78
CA PHE A 94 8.97 -0.14 -16.46
C PHE A 94 8.42 1.29 -16.63
N LEU A 95 8.39 2.09 -15.56
CA LEU A 95 7.84 3.45 -15.59
C LEU A 95 8.64 4.44 -16.44
N LEU A 96 9.96 4.22 -16.55
CA LEU A 96 10.85 5.03 -17.38
C LEU A 96 10.93 4.54 -18.82
N SER A 97 10.58 3.28 -19.09
CA SER A 97 10.59 2.71 -20.43
C SER A 97 9.48 3.26 -21.34
N ASP A 98 9.55 2.88 -22.61
CA ASP A 98 8.52 3.15 -23.63
C ASP A 98 7.43 2.07 -23.67
N ALA A 99 7.44 1.11 -22.73
CA ALA A 99 6.45 0.05 -22.67
C ALA A 99 5.03 0.55 -22.39
N CYS A 100 4.87 1.75 -21.82
CA CYS A 100 3.58 2.37 -21.55
C CYS A 100 3.64 3.90 -21.63
N GLU A 101 3.69 4.44 -22.84
CA GLU A 101 3.78 5.90 -23.07
C GLU A 101 2.54 6.68 -22.62
N TYR A 102 1.39 6.02 -22.49
CA TYR A 102 0.14 6.68 -22.07
C TYR A 102 -0.01 6.79 -20.54
N LEU A 103 0.92 6.25 -19.76
CA LEU A 103 0.91 6.32 -18.30
C LEU A 103 1.61 7.58 -17.79
N THR A 104 0.84 8.52 -17.24
CA THR A 104 1.34 9.73 -16.58
C THR A 104 0.45 10.14 -15.41
N GLY A 105 1.01 10.83 -14.43
CA GLY A 105 0.31 11.34 -13.24
C GLY A 105 -0.01 10.29 -12.18
N GLN A 106 0.44 9.05 -12.33
CA GLN A 106 0.12 7.97 -11.41
C GLN A 106 1.15 7.85 -10.28
N THR A 107 0.66 7.49 -9.10
CA THR A 107 1.48 7.01 -7.99
C THR A 107 1.16 5.55 -7.74
N ILE A 108 2.15 4.68 -7.94
CA ILE A 108 1.99 3.22 -7.79
C ILE A 108 2.52 2.79 -6.43
N ALA A 109 1.66 2.21 -5.60
CA ALA A 109 2.07 1.58 -4.36
C ALA A 109 2.82 0.27 -4.65
N MET A 110 4.01 0.13 -4.08
CA MET A 110 4.83 -1.09 -4.15
C MET A 110 5.20 -1.51 -2.73
N ASP A 111 4.25 -2.13 -2.03
CA ASP A 111 4.30 -2.32 -0.58
C ASP A 111 3.76 -3.69 -0.12
N GLY A 112 3.59 -4.64 -1.03
CA GLY A 112 3.03 -5.96 -0.72
C GLY A 112 1.60 -5.93 -0.16
N GLY A 113 0.85 -4.85 -0.42
CA GLY A 113 -0.53 -4.66 0.04
C GLY A 113 -0.65 -4.04 1.44
N GLN A 114 0.48 -3.66 2.05
CA GLN A 114 0.54 -3.19 3.44
C GLN A 114 -0.37 -1.99 3.71
N MET A 115 -0.37 -0.98 2.84
CA MET A 115 -1.18 0.23 3.00
C MET A 115 -2.67 -0.10 3.06
N LEU A 116 -3.14 -1.00 2.19
CA LEU A 116 -4.54 -1.41 2.13
C LEU A 116 -4.93 -2.28 3.33
N ALA A 117 -3.99 -3.08 3.82
CA ALA A 117 -4.17 -3.94 4.99
C ALA A 117 -4.05 -3.20 6.33
N GLY A 118 -3.70 -1.91 6.33
CA GLY A 118 -3.60 -1.05 7.52
C GLY A 118 -4.95 -0.86 8.24
N PRO A 119 -5.48 0.35 8.47
CA PRO A 119 -6.75 0.55 9.20
C PRO A 119 -8.00 0.10 8.41
N GLY A 120 -7.92 -0.98 7.64
CA GLY A 120 -9.02 -1.58 6.90
C GLY A 120 -9.90 -2.45 7.79
N THR A 121 -11.21 -2.21 7.75
CA THR A 121 -12.23 -2.83 8.63
C THR A 121 -12.16 -4.36 8.70
N PHE A 122 -11.75 -5.02 7.61
CA PHE A 122 -11.74 -6.49 7.50
C PHE A 122 -10.36 -7.07 7.19
N ALA A 123 -9.29 -6.25 7.20
CA ALA A 123 -7.94 -6.73 6.87
C ALA A 123 -7.47 -7.82 7.84
N GLY A 124 -7.89 -7.78 9.11
CA GLY A 124 -7.61 -8.82 10.10
C GLY A 124 -8.17 -10.21 9.76
N LEU A 125 -9.14 -10.34 8.85
CA LEU A 125 -9.66 -11.63 8.40
C LEU A 125 -8.62 -12.44 7.60
N THR A 126 -7.54 -11.81 7.13
CA THR A 126 -6.40 -12.51 6.51
C THR A 126 -5.71 -13.49 7.45
N SER A 127 -5.89 -13.35 8.77
CA SER A 127 -5.36 -14.26 9.79
C SER A 127 -6.24 -15.49 10.05
N MET A 128 -7.45 -15.55 9.48
CA MET A 128 -8.37 -16.66 9.71
C MET A 128 -7.89 -17.94 9.03
N SER A 129 -7.97 -19.06 9.75
CA SER A 129 -7.72 -20.37 9.16
C SER A 129 -8.88 -20.81 8.27
N GLU A 130 -8.65 -21.83 7.43
CA GLU A 130 -9.72 -22.47 6.65
C GLU A 130 -10.86 -23.01 7.53
N GLN A 131 -10.56 -23.45 8.75
CA GLN A 131 -11.56 -23.90 9.70
C GLN A 131 -12.40 -22.73 10.24
N ASP A 132 -11.78 -21.59 10.53
CA ASP A 132 -12.49 -20.39 10.95
C ASP A 132 -13.42 -19.90 9.85
N TRP A 133 -12.96 -19.93 8.59
CA TRP A 133 -13.77 -19.62 7.42
C TRP A 133 -14.92 -20.61 7.21
N ALA A 134 -14.70 -21.91 7.44
CA ALA A 134 -15.75 -22.92 7.35
C ALA A 134 -16.87 -22.65 8.38
N ARG A 135 -16.49 -22.37 9.64
CA ARG A 135 -17.43 -22.01 10.71
C ARG A 135 -18.20 -20.72 10.40
N ALA A 136 -17.50 -19.70 9.89
CA ALA A 136 -18.13 -18.45 9.51
C ALA A 136 -19.19 -18.66 8.41
N ARG A 137 -18.88 -19.49 7.39
CA ARG A 137 -19.84 -19.83 6.32
C ARG A 137 -21.06 -20.57 6.85
N GLU A 138 -20.87 -21.55 7.73
CA GLU A 138 -21.97 -22.29 8.36
C GLU A 138 -22.88 -21.35 9.16
N HIS A 139 -22.29 -20.50 9.99
CA HIS A 139 -23.03 -19.51 10.77
C HIS A 139 -23.81 -18.53 9.89
N SER A 140 -23.19 -17.97 8.83
CA SER A 140 -23.86 -17.07 7.90
C SER A 140 -25.02 -17.72 7.14
N LYS A 141 -24.89 -19.00 6.76
CA LYS A 141 -25.98 -19.77 6.14
C LYS A 141 -27.15 -19.94 7.10
N ALA A 142 -26.88 -20.41 8.32
CA ALA A 142 -27.90 -20.60 9.35
C ALA A 142 -28.64 -19.29 9.69
N ALA A 143 -27.90 -18.18 9.84
CA ALA A 143 -28.49 -16.86 10.08
C ALA A 143 -29.38 -16.39 8.92
N SER A 144 -28.96 -16.64 7.67
CA SER A 144 -29.74 -16.30 6.48
C SER A 144 -31.03 -17.11 6.37
N GLU A 145 -30.98 -18.40 6.69
CA GLU A 145 -32.14 -19.29 6.71
C GLU A 145 -33.14 -18.90 7.80
N ALA A 146 -32.67 -18.61 9.01
CA ALA A 146 -33.50 -18.12 10.11
C ALA A 146 -34.20 -16.79 9.75
N ALA A 147 -33.47 -15.85 9.13
CA ALA A 147 -34.03 -14.57 8.70
C ALA A 147 -35.04 -14.72 7.55
N LYS A 148 -34.92 -15.75 6.69
CA LYS A 148 -35.92 -16.07 5.66
C LYS A 148 -37.17 -16.68 6.29
N ALA A 149 -37.02 -17.60 7.25
CA ALA A 149 -38.13 -18.23 7.95
C ALA A 149 -38.99 -17.20 8.69
N GLN A 150 -38.37 -16.25 9.41
CA GLN A 150 -39.07 -15.16 10.10
C GLN A 150 -39.86 -14.25 9.15
N ARG A 151 -39.33 -13.99 7.95
CA ARG A 151 -40.01 -13.19 6.92
C ARG A 151 -41.18 -13.91 6.25
N ALA A 152 -41.18 -15.25 6.23
CA ALA A 152 -42.28 -16.04 5.67
C ALA A 152 -43.47 -16.19 6.64
N THR A 153 -43.29 -15.82 7.91
CA THR A 153 -44.32 -15.86 8.97
C THR A 153 -45.00 -14.51 9.23
N LEU A 154 -44.66 -13.45 8.49
CA LEU A 154 -45.33 -12.15 8.48
C LEU A 154 -46.21 -12.01 7.24
#